data_AF-A0A068RRR0-F1
#
_entry.id   AF-A0A068RRR0-F1
#
_cell.length_a   1.000
_cell.length_b   1.000
_cell.length_c   1.000
_cell.angle_alpha   90.00
_cell.angle_beta   90.00
_cell.angle_gamma   90.00
#
_symmetry.space_group_name_H-M   'P 1'
#
loop_
_entity.id
_entity.type
_entity.pdbx_description
1 polymer ?
#
loop_
_entity_poly.entity_id
_entity_poly.type
_entity_poly.pdbx_seq_one_letter_code
_entity_poly.pdbx_strand_id
1 'polypeptide(L)'
;MSGNVVLLDCENTPPNARVIMHHAIASVHVDTERCLGVKTMDAILQRRSFVCDDPAWLKTRRDALIKYLEKHRVPFRQDENDPVIHVLGRARVEPPYVVTSVFCDNSIIGKRVQELVMKLG
;
A
#
# COMPACT_ATOMS: atom_id res chain seq x y z
N MET A 1 7.71 -24.79 -4.85
CA MET A 1 7.19 -23.42 -5.01
C MET A 1 5.69 -23.45 -4.75
N SER A 2 5.21 -22.97 -3.60
CA SER A 2 3.77 -22.79 -3.37
C SER A 2 3.43 -21.33 -3.67
N GLY A 3 2.67 -21.09 -4.74
CA GLY A 3 2.20 -19.77 -5.11
C GLY A 3 0.69 -19.78 -5.24
N ASN A 4 0.04 -18.74 -4.70
CA ASN A 4 -1.35 -18.43 -5.03
C ASN A 4 -1.35 -17.50 -6.24
N VAL A 5 -2.34 -17.64 -7.12
CA VAL A 5 -2.52 -16.76 -8.27
C VAL A 5 -3.62 -15.76 -7.94
N VAL A 6 -3.35 -14.48 -8.15
CA VAL A 6 -4.36 -13.43 -8.01
C VAL A 6 -4.77 -12.98 -9.40
N LEU A 7 -6.03 -13.22 -9.75
CA LEU A 7 -6.63 -12.66 -10.95
C LEU A 7 -7.26 -11.33 -10.61
N LEU A 8 -6.81 -10.29 -11.31
CA LEU A 8 -7.40 -8.96 -11.19
C LEU A 8 -8.20 -8.64 -12.44
N ASP A 9 -9.49 -8.44 -12.26
CA ASP A 9 -10.39 -7.96 -13.30
C ASP A 9 -10.52 -6.44 -13.20
N CYS A 10 -9.86 -5.75 -14.12
CA CYS A 10 -9.83 -4.28 -14.22
C CYS A 10 -10.98 -3.72 -15.06
N GLU A 11 -11.81 -4.55 -15.70
CA GLU A 11 -12.95 -4.09 -16.52
C GLU A 11 -14.19 -3.78 -15.68
N ASN A 12 -14.27 -4.36 -14.48
CA ASN A 12 -15.32 -4.08 -13.51
C ASN A 12 -15.02 -2.82 -12.65
N THR A 13 -16.05 -2.04 -12.34
CA THR A 13 -15.98 -0.90 -11.40
C THR A 13 -16.95 -1.13 -10.23
N PRO A 14 -16.47 -1.46 -9.00
CA PRO A 14 -15.07 -1.53 -8.59
C PRO A 14 -14.34 -2.80 -9.10
N PRO A 15 -13.01 -2.73 -9.29
CA PRO A 15 -12.27 -3.83 -9.88
C PRO A 15 -12.22 -5.05 -8.95
N ASN A 16 -12.56 -6.21 -9.51
CA ASN A 16 -12.79 -7.44 -8.76
C ASN A 16 -11.49 -8.25 -8.71
N ALA A 17 -11.08 -8.67 -7.51
CA ALA A 17 -9.91 -9.51 -7.31
C ALA A 17 -10.35 -10.91 -6.87
N ARG A 18 -9.85 -11.94 -7.57
CA ARG A 18 -10.08 -13.34 -7.22
C ARG A 18 -8.76 -14.01 -6.88
N VAL A 19 -8.69 -14.60 -5.69
CA VAL A 19 -7.52 -15.37 -5.25
C VAL A 19 -7.78 -16.83 -5.55
N ILE A 20 -6.92 -17.42 -6.37
CA ILE A 20 -6.93 -18.85 -6.66
C ILE A 20 -5.84 -19.50 -5.82
N MET A 21 -6.29 -20.33 -4.88
CA MET A 21 -5.42 -21.05 -3.96
C MET A 21 -4.63 -22.11 -4.72
N HIS A 22 -3.39 -22.34 -4.30
CA HIS A 22 -2.47 -23.28 -4.94
C HIS A 22 -3.08 -24.66 -5.24
N HIS A 23 -3.85 -25.22 -4.29
CA HIS A 23 -4.45 -26.55 -4.42
C HIS A 23 -5.56 -26.64 -5.49
N ALA A 24 -6.09 -25.50 -5.94
CA ALA A 24 -7.11 -25.44 -6.99
C ALA A 24 -6.50 -25.31 -8.40
N ILE A 25 -5.17 -25.23 -8.52
CA ILE A 25 -4.47 -24.98 -9.77
C ILE A 25 -3.90 -26.30 -10.29
N ALA A 26 -4.48 -26.83 -11.38
CA ALA A 26 -3.98 -28.05 -12.02
C ALA A 26 -2.68 -27.81 -12.82
N SER A 27 -2.61 -26.70 -13.57
CA SER A 27 -1.40 -26.28 -14.30
C SER A 27 -1.48 -24.78 -14.62
N VAL A 28 -0.31 -24.14 -14.72
CA VAL A 28 -0.17 -22.74 -15.20
C VAL A 28 0.75 -22.76 -16.39
N HIS A 29 0.34 -22.19 -17.52
CA HIS A 29 1.17 -22.05 -18.71
C HIS A 29 1.25 -20.56 -19.02
N VAL A 30 2.48 -20.04 -19.03
CA VAL A 30 2.75 -18.65 -19.38
C VAL A 30 3.12 -18.66 -20.86
N ASP A 31 2.28 -18.03 -21.67
CA ASP A 31 2.56 -17.83 -23.09
C ASP A 31 3.72 -16.83 -23.23
N THR A 32 4.87 -17.33 -23.71
CA THR A 32 6.08 -16.52 -23.95
C THR A 32 6.11 -15.90 -25.35
N GLU A 33 5.20 -16.28 -26.25
CA GLU A 33 5.15 -15.74 -27.61
C GLU A 33 4.40 -14.41 -27.64
N ARG A 34 3.43 -14.23 -26.74
CA ARG A 34 2.68 -13.00 -26.55
C ARG A 34 3.22 -12.18 -25.39
N CYS A 35 4.28 -11.42 -25.66
CA CYS A 35 4.79 -10.43 -24.72
C CYS A 35 3.89 -9.19 -24.72
N LEU A 36 3.22 -8.92 -23.60
CA LEU A 36 2.64 -7.60 -23.39
C LEU A 36 3.79 -6.61 -23.22
N GLY A 37 3.83 -5.56 -24.05
CA GLY A 37 4.85 -4.53 -23.91
C GLY A 37 4.82 -3.94 -22.51
N VAL A 38 5.98 -3.73 -21.88
CA VAL A 38 6.10 -3.19 -20.52
C VAL A 38 5.27 -1.91 -20.34
N LYS A 39 5.23 -1.05 -21.36
CA LYS A 39 4.40 0.17 -21.37
C LYS A 39 2.90 -0.11 -21.28
N THR A 40 2.43 -1.19 -21.88
CA THR A 40 1.02 -1.63 -21.83
C THR A 40 0.72 -2.28 -20.48
N MET A 41 1.65 -3.07 -19.92
CA MET A 41 1.53 -3.56 -18.53
C MET A 41 1.49 -2.39 -17.55
N ASP A 42 2.39 -1.43 -17.70
CA ASP A 42 2.43 -0.23 -16.90
C ASP A 42 1.13 0.55 -17.03
N ALA A 43 0.57 0.74 -18.22
CA ALA A 43 -0.72 1.41 -18.38
C ALA A 43 -1.89 0.68 -17.69
N ILE A 44 -1.91 -0.66 -17.74
CA ILE A 44 -2.93 -1.49 -17.06
C ILE A 44 -2.77 -1.42 -15.54
N LEU A 45 -1.51 -1.44 -15.05
CA LEU A 45 -1.18 -1.32 -13.63
C LEU A 45 -1.31 0.12 -13.11
N GLN A 46 -1.08 1.13 -13.96
CA GLN A 46 -1.17 2.56 -13.64
C GLN A 46 -2.59 3.00 -13.33
N ARG A 47 -3.63 2.28 -13.79
CA ARG A 47 -5.00 2.49 -13.27
C ARG A 47 -5.13 2.24 -11.77
N ARG A 48 -4.13 1.61 -11.13
CA ARG A 48 -4.05 1.34 -9.69
C ARG A 48 -2.70 1.64 -9.05
N SER A 49 -1.72 2.14 -9.79
CA SER A 49 -0.51 2.70 -9.19
C SER A 49 -0.97 3.96 -8.49
N PHE A 50 -1.25 3.82 -7.19
CA PHE A 50 -1.39 4.93 -6.28
C PHE A 50 -0.24 5.86 -6.60
N VAL A 51 -0.59 7.06 -7.05
CA VAL A 51 0.26 8.18 -7.40
C VAL A 51 1.34 8.33 -6.32
N CYS A 52 2.46 7.61 -6.47
CA CYS A 52 3.41 7.42 -5.37
C CYS A 52 4.51 8.50 -5.39
N ASP A 53 4.61 9.23 -6.50
CA ASP A 53 5.68 10.19 -6.75
C ASP A 53 5.20 11.64 -6.92
N ASP A 54 3.89 11.93 -6.82
CA ASP A 54 3.42 13.32 -6.81
C ASP A 54 3.76 13.96 -5.45
N PRO A 55 4.68 14.94 -5.41
CA PRO A 55 5.09 15.58 -4.15
C PRO A 55 3.93 16.32 -3.47
N ALA A 56 2.98 16.86 -4.25
CA ALA A 56 1.82 17.58 -3.72
C ALA A 56 0.83 16.62 -3.06
N TRP A 57 0.57 15.48 -3.69
CA TRP A 57 -0.23 14.41 -3.11
C TRP A 57 0.43 13.84 -1.84
N LEU A 58 1.72 13.54 -1.87
CA LEU A 58 2.46 13.04 -0.70
C LEU A 58 2.40 14.00 0.48
N LYS A 59 2.58 15.31 0.21
CA LYS A 59 2.47 16.35 1.24
C LYS A 59 1.05 16.39 1.82
N THR A 60 0.03 16.39 0.97
CA THR A 60 -1.38 16.39 1.40
C THR A 60 -1.70 15.16 2.24
N ARG A 61 -1.20 13.99 1.83
CA ARG A 61 -1.40 12.72 2.53
C ARG A 61 -0.72 12.73 3.90
N ARG A 62 0.52 13.20 3.96
CA ARG A 62 1.28 13.38 5.21
C ARG A 62 0.54 14.31 6.17
N ASP A 63 0.13 15.49 5.69
CA ASP A 63 -0.54 16.49 6.51
C ASP A 63 -1.90 15.99 7.01
N ALA A 64 -2.60 15.16 6.22
CA ALA A 64 -3.82 14.49 6.65
C ALA A 64 -3.55 13.47 7.77
N LEU A 65 -2.48 12.67 7.66
CA LEU A 65 -2.08 11.72 8.70
C LEU A 65 -1.74 12.44 10.01
N ILE A 66 -0.99 13.53 9.94
CA ILE A 66 -0.63 14.35 11.11
C ILE A 66 -1.88 14.89 11.79
N LYS A 67 -2.79 15.52 11.05
CA LYS A 67 -4.07 16.03 11.58
C LYS A 67 -4.90 14.93 12.25
N TYR A 68 -4.88 13.72 11.67
CA TYR A 68 -5.58 12.58 12.25
C TYR A 68 -4.96 12.14 13.58
N LEU A 69 -3.62 12.04 13.65
CA LEU A 69 -2.90 11.71 14.88
C LEU A 69 -3.13 12.76 15.98
N GLU A 70 -3.11 14.05 15.62
CA GLU A 70 -3.43 15.16 16.54
C GLU A 70 -4.86 15.06 17.08
N LYS A 71 -5.85 14.88 16.19
CA LYS A 71 -7.27 14.74 16.56
C LYS A 71 -7.49 13.60 17.54
N HIS A 72 -6.78 12.49 17.36
CA HIS A 72 -6.88 11.30 18.20
C HIS A 72 -5.90 11.28 19.39
N ARG A 73 -5.16 12.38 19.62
CA ARG A 73 -4.14 12.52 20.68
C ARG A 73 -3.13 11.37 20.68
N VAL A 74 -2.77 10.89 19.50
CA VAL A 74 -1.76 9.85 19.34
C VAL A 74 -0.38 10.52 19.38
N PRO A 75 0.53 10.12 20.29
CA PRO A 75 1.88 10.66 20.31
C PRO A 75 2.61 10.39 19.00
N PHE A 76 3.15 11.43 18.39
CA PHE A 76 4.01 11.34 17.21
C PHE A 76 5.20 12.30 17.30
N ARG A 77 6.24 12.03 16.51
CA ARG A 77 7.37 12.92 16.25
C ARG A 77 7.62 12.98 14.76
N GLN A 78 7.98 14.16 14.30
CA GLN A 78 8.38 14.42 12.93
C GLN A 78 9.52 15.44 12.98
N ASP A 79 10.62 15.15 12.29
CA ASP A 79 11.70 16.11 12.10
C ASP A 79 11.50 16.83 10.77
N GLU A 80 11.82 18.13 10.70
CA GLU A 80 11.59 18.94 9.48
C GLU A 80 12.38 18.42 8.25
N ASN A 81 13.50 17.73 8.50
CA ASN A 81 14.38 17.15 7.49
C ASN A 81 14.13 15.65 7.25
N ASP A 82 13.25 15.00 8.02
CA ASP A 82 12.96 13.58 7.87
C ASP A 82 11.52 13.38 7.34
N PRO A 83 11.33 12.74 6.18
CA PRO A 83 10.00 12.40 5.68
C PRO A 83 9.28 11.33 6.54
N VAL A 84 9.96 10.69 7.49
CA VAL A 84 9.39 9.63 8.32
C VAL A 84 8.62 10.20 9.53
N ILE A 85 7.41 9.69 9.73
CA ILE A 85 6.61 10.01 10.94
C ILE A 85 6.81 8.89 11.96
N HIS A 86 7.33 9.25 13.13
CA HIS A 86 7.49 8.33 14.25
C HIS A 86 6.24 8.35 15.13
N VAL A 87 5.52 7.22 15.21
CA VAL A 87 4.26 7.09 15.95
C VAL A 87 4.46 6.21 17.18
N LEU A 88 3.93 6.64 18.33
CA LEU A 88 4.05 5.94 19.62
C LEU A 88 5.50 5.62 20.05
N GLY A 89 6.48 6.34 19.50
CA GLY A 89 7.91 6.15 19.79
C GLY A 89 8.52 4.83 19.31
N ARG A 90 7.76 3.98 18.60
CA ARG A 90 8.22 2.65 18.13
C ARG A 90 7.85 2.32 16.70
N ALA A 91 6.79 2.91 16.16
CA ALA A 91 6.39 2.71 14.79
C ALA A 91 6.93 3.84 13.92
N ARG A 92 7.30 3.51 12.69
CA ARG A 92 7.73 4.45 11.65
C ARG A 92 6.75 4.34 10.50
N VAL A 93 6.27 5.48 10.01
CA VAL A 93 5.43 5.56 8.82
C VAL A 93 6.17 6.35 7.76
N GLU A 94 6.56 5.66 6.70
CA GLU A 94 7.33 6.23 5.60
C GLU A 94 6.38 6.61 4.45
N PRO A 95 6.79 7.50 3.52
CA PRO A 95 6.08 7.70 2.26
C PRO A 95 5.80 6.35 1.57
N PRO A 96 4.62 6.14 0.95
CA PRO A 96 3.55 7.10 0.67
C PRO A 96 2.49 7.24 1.78
N TYR A 97 2.83 6.94 3.04
CA TYR A 97 1.92 7.03 4.21
C TYR A 97 0.66 6.16 4.05
N VAL A 98 0.91 4.89 3.69
CA VAL A 98 -0.10 3.85 3.50
C VAL A 98 0.13 2.71 4.50
N VAL A 99 -0.82 1.79 4.60
CA VAL A 99 -0.77 0.69 5.57
C VAL A 99 0.51 -0.15 5.45
N THR A 100 0.97 -0.38 4.21
CA THR A 100 2.16 -1.17 3.91
C THR A 100 3.47 -0.41 4.15
N SER A 101 3.42 0.90 4.41
CA SER A 101 4.60 1.71 4.76
C SER A 101 4.73 1.94 6.27
N VAL A 102 4.06 1.12 7.08
CA VAL A 102 4.19 1.10 8.55
C VAL A 102 5.18 0.03 8.97
N PHE A 103 6.26 0.44 9.62
CA PHE A 103 7.32 -0.44 10.13
C PHE A 103 7.39 -0.36 11.66
N CYS A 104 7.33 -1.50 12.34
CA CYS A 104 7.46 -1.59 13.78
C CYS A 104 7.86 -3.01 14.20
N ASP A 105 8.85 -3.14 15.09
CA ASP A 105 9.26 -4.44 15.64
C ASP A 105 8.20 -5.03 16.58
N ASN A 106 7.37 -4.17 17.20
CA ASN A 106 6.26 -4.60 18.03
C ASN A 106 5.00 -4.75 17.18
N SER A 107 4.60 -6.00 16.91
CA SER A 107 3.44 -6.33 16.07
C SER A 107 2.11 -5.76 16.57
N ILE A 108 1.93 -5.61 17.89
CA ILE A 108 0.70 -5.03 18.48
C ILE A 108 0.63 -3.54 18.15
N ILE A 109 1.75 -2.82 18.34
CA ILE A 109 1.84 -1.39 18.01
C ILE A 109 1.75 -1.19 16.50
N GLY A 110 2.45 -2.02 15.72
CA GLY A 110 2.40 -1.99 14.26
C GLY A 110 0.98 -2.14 13.74
N LYS A 111 0.23 -3.15 14.22
CA LYS A 111 -1.18 -3.36 13.86
C LYS A 111 -2.05 -2.15 14.22
N ARG A 112 -1.88 -1.59 15.42
CA ARG A 112 -2.63 -0.40 15.83
C ARG A 112 -2.35 0.80 14.93
N VAL A 113 -1.10 1.03 14.55
CA VAL A 113 -0.72 2.13 13.65
C VAL A 113 -1.23 1.90 12.24
N GLN A 114 -1.18 0.65 11.74
CA GLN A 114 -1.81 0.26 10.48
C GLN A 114 -3.32 0.56 10.46
N GLU A 115 -4.04 0.23 11.55
CA GLU A 115 -5.46 0.55 11.69
C GLU A 115 -5.75 2.07 11.69
N LEU A 116 -4.84 2.89 12.26
CA LEU A 116 -4.96 4.35 12.19
C LEU A 116 -4.77 4.86 10.76
N VAL A 117 -3.76 4.33 10.04
CA VAL A 117 -3.48 4.70 8.64
C VAL A 117 -4.58 4.23 7.70
N MET A 118 -5.20 3.06 7.95
CA MET A 118 -6.37 2.57 7.20
C MET A 118 -7.54 3.55 7.29
N LYS A 119 -7.81 4.11 8.48
CA LYS A 119 -8.94 5.04 8.70
C LYS A 119 -8.75 6.42 8.05
N LEU A 120 -7.55 6.70 7.53
CA LEU A 120 -7.24 7.91 6.78
C LEU A 120 -7.59 7.77 5.29
N GLY A 121 -7.69 6.54 4.78
CA GLY A 121 -7.93 6.21 3.36
C GLY A 121 -9.38 5.94 3.04
#